data_AF-S2KEU3-F1
#
_entry.id   AF-S2KEU3-F1
#
_cell.length_a   1.000
_cell.length_b   1.000
_cell.length_c   1.000
_cell.angle_alpha   90.00
_cell.angle_beta   90.00
_cell.angle_gamma   90.00
#
_symmetry.space_group_name_H-M   'P 1'
#
loop_
_entity.id
_entity.type
_entity.pdbx_description
1 polymer ?
#
loop_
_entity_poly.entity_id
_entity_poly.type
_entity_poly.pdbx_seq_one_letter_code
_entity_poly.pdbx_strand_id
1 'polypeptide(L)'
;MMAMTRHETSYQDAGKLKRHQQELWETNRATWRITHPFMADLADGLTLVPVVDNRLPSATTDGHSLFFNASFSVGLNAVTRRFLQAHLVWHCVLGDILPRQVKDQHRWHLACDHEVNGLLVHLGISLPYQAVLFFSQLGQPAKAVYDWLIHHPAPQLEQPLDRHPTDTAKLISGLDANHDDAFVPVTPDKALIHHWQAHASFLARDYRGTPSLPAAIDTKMCTLERRC
;
A
#
# COMPACT_ATOMS: atom_id res chain seq x y z
N MET A 1 -19.01 -28.56 -30.20
CA MET A 1 -18.77 -27.20 -29.66
C MET A 1 -19.65 -27.08 -28.42
N MET A 2 -19.12 -27.35 -27.21
CA MET A 2 -19.91 -27.33 -25.96
C MET A 2 -20.14 -25.88 -25.54
N ALA A 3 -21.40 -25.51 -25.29
CA ALA A 3 -21.76 -24.20 -24.74
C ALA A 3 -21.35 -24.14 -23.26
N MET A 4 -20.58 -23.11 -22.90
CA MET A 4 -20.15 -22.90 -21.51
C MET A 4 -21.33 -22.44 -20.65
N THR A 5 -21.36 -22.86 -19.39
CA THR A 5 -22.37 -22.44 -18.42
C THR A 5 -22.15 -20.99 -17.98
N ARG A 6 -23.20 -20.29 -17.54
CA ARG A 6 -23.10 -18.88 -17.06
C ARG A 6 -22.04 -18.69 -15.96
N HIS A 7 -21.82 -19.71 -15.14
CA HIS A 7 -20.83 -19.69 -14.07
C HIS A 7 -19.39 -19.75 -14.62
N GLU A 8 -19.13 -20.64 -15.59
CA GLU A 8 -17.84 -20.74 -16.27
C GLU A 8 -17.49 -19.45 -17.03
N THR A 9 -18.49 -18.81 -17.67
CA THR A 9 -18.28 -17.51 -18.33
C THR A 9 -17.91 -16.42 -17.33
N SER A 10 -18.60 -16.33 -16.19
CA SER A 10 -18.29 -15.35 -15.13
C SER A 10 -16.88 -15.52 -14.55
N TYR A 11 -16.42 -16.75 -14.33
CA TYR A 11 -15.05 -17.01 -13.88
C TYR A 11 -14.01 -16.68 -14.94
N GLN A 12 -14.29 -16.99 -16.20
CA GLN A 12 -13.37 -16.70 -17.30
C GLN A 12 -13.20 -15.18 -17.49
N ASP A 13 -14.26 -14.41 -17.29
CA ASP A 13 -14.24 -12.95 -17.36
C ASP A 13 -13.52 -12.33 -16.17
N ALA A 14 -13.72 -12.84 -14.94
CA ALA A 14 -12.95 -12.44 -13.78
C ALA A 14 -11.45 -12.73 -13.95
N GLY A 15 -11.09 -13.90 -14.48
CA GLY A 15 -9.70 -14.27 -14.75
C GLY A 15 -9.02 -13.36 -15.80
N LYS A 16 -9.74 -12.96 -16.85
CA LYS A 16 -9.24 -11.97 -17.84
C LYS A 16 -9.06 -10.60 -17.21
N LEU A 17 -10.02 -10.14 -16.42
CA LEU A 17 -9.95 -8.85 -15.71
C LEU A 17 -8.74 -8.80 -14.78
N LYS A 18 -8.54 -9.84 -13.95
CA LYS A 18 -7.39 -9.96 -13.04
C LYS A 18 -6.07 -9.85 -13.78
N ARG A 19 -5.86 -10.62 -14.86
CA ARG A 19 -4.63 -10.57 -15.67
C ARG A 19 -4.40 -9.20 -16.29
N HIS A 20 -5.41 -8.63 -16.92
CA HIS A 20 -5.28 -7.32 -17.56
C HIS A 20 -4.93 -6.22 -16.55
N GLN A 21 -5.57 -6.22 -15.38
CA GLN A 21 -5.23 -5.25 -14.34
C GLN A 21 -3.82 -5.49 -13.79
N GLN A 22 -3.40 -6.73 -13.56
CA GLN A 22 -2.04 -7.04 -13.13
C GLN A 22 -0.98 -6.53 -14.12
N GLU A 23 -1.17 -6.74 -15.43
CA GLU A 23 -0.27 -6.21 -16.46
C GLU A 23 -0.10 -4.69 -16.37
N LEU A 24 -1.18 -3.95 -16.06
CA LEU A 24 -1.12 -2.50 -15.87
C LEU A 24 -0.34 -2.09 -14.61
N TRP A 25 -0.46 -2.85 -13.53
CA TRP A 25 0.32 -2.63 -12.30
C TRP A 25 1.80 -2.95 -12.50
N GLU A 26 2.12 -4.06 -13.18
CA GLU A 26 3.48 -4.47 -13.54
C GLU A 26 4.14 -3.46 -14.49
N THR A 27 3.42 -3.00 -15.51
CA THR A 27 3.92 -1.96 -16.44
C THR A 27 4.29 -0.67 -15.69
N ASN A 28 3.53 -0.33 -14.64
CA ASN A 28 3.84 0.83 -13.79
C ASN A 28 5.10 0.61 -12.95
N ARG A 29 5.32 -0.59 -12.40
CA ARG A 29 6.59 -0.93 -11.73
C ARG A 29 7.77 -0.92 -12.68
N ALA A 30 7.60 -1.47 -13.89
CA ALA A 30 8.65 -1.45 -14.92
C ALA A 30 9.06 -0.02 -15.29
N THR A 31 8.12 0.93 -15.29
CA THR A 31 8.43 2.36 -15.51
C THR A 31 9.29 2.94 -14.38
N TRP A 32 9.14 2.47 -13.14
CA TRP A 32 9.97 2.91 -12.03
C TRP A 32 11.42 2.46 -12.13
N ARG A 33 11.72 1.33 -12.80
CA ARG A 33 13.12 0.92 -13.02
C ARG A 33 13.97 2.00 -13.69
N ILE A 34 13.33 2.87 -14.48
CA ILE A 34 13.98 3.98 -15.16
C ILE A 34 13.82 5.28 -14.37
N THR A 35 12.61 5.54 -13.86
CA THR A 35 12.27 6.85 -13.28
C THR A 35 12.52 6.98 -11.78
N HIS A 36 12.36 5.88 -11.03
CA HIS A 36 12.51 5.80 -9.59
C HIS A 36 13.14 4.44 -9.17
N PRO A 37 14.38 4.13 -9.59
CA PRO A 37 15.00 2.81 -9.39
C PRO A 37 14.93 2.28 -7.95
N PHE A 38 15.20 3.12 -6.95
CA PHE A 38 15.10 2.75 -5.54
C PHE A 38 13.70 2.27 -5.15
N MET A 39 12.65 2.96 -5.62
CA MET A 39 11.27 2.52 -5.40
C MET A 39 10.96 1.22 -6.12
N ALA A 40 11.50 1.02 -7.33
CA ALA A 40 11.30 -0.21 -8.08
C ALA A 40 11.89 -1.42 -7.33
N ASP A 41 13.10 -1.28 -6.78
CA ASP A 41 13.77 -2.34 -6.03
C ASP A 41 13.04 -2.65 -4.72
N LEU A 42 12.55 -1.62 -4.00
CA LEU A 42 11.69 -1.83 -2.83
C LEU A 42 10.39 -2.57 -3.20
N ALA A 43 9.77 -2.21 -4.33
CA ALA A 43 8.50 -2.80 -4.76
C ALA A 43 8.61 -4.29 -5.12
N ASP A 44 9.81 -4.79 -5.43
CA ASP A 44 10.05 -6.21 -5.69
C ASP A 44 9.82 -7.09 -4.47
N GLY A 45 9.87 -6.53 -3.26
CA GLY A 45 9.55 -7.25 -2.04
C GLY A 45 8.06 -7.62 -1.90
N LEU A 46 7.18 -7.10 -2.77
CA LEU A 46 5.75 -7.41 -2.77
C LEU A 46 5.31 -8.09 -4.07
N THR A 47 4.72 -9.28 -3.95
CA THR A 47 4.05 -9.94 -5.10
C THR A 47 2.72 -9.24 -5.41
N LEU A 48 2.46 -8.92 -6.67
CA LEU A 48 1.18 -8.36 -7.10
C LEU A 48 0.13 -9.47 -7.19
N VAL A 49 -0.97 -9.32 -6.46
CA VAL A 49 -2.07 -10.30 -6.45
C VAL A 49 -3.39 -9.58 -6.79
N PRO A 50 -3.82 -9.57 -8.05
CA PRO A 50 -5.17 -9.12 -8.39
C PRO A 50 -6.20 -10.07 -7.77
N VAL A 51 -7.31 -9.55 -7.28
CA VAL A 51 -8.43 -10.34 -6.73
C VAL A 51 -9.77 -9.76 -7.19
N VAL A 52 -10.84 -10.56 -7.14
CA VAL A 52 -12.23 -10.09 -7.25
C VAL A 52 -12.98 -10.58 -6.01
N ASP A 53 -12.77 -9.86 -4.91
CA ASP A 53 -13.22 -10.28 -3.58
C ASP A 53 -13.90 -9.13 -2.84
N ASN A 54 -15.08 -9.38 -2.26
CA ASN A 54 -15.86 -8.35 -1.55
C ASN A 54 -15.24 -7.96 -0.20
N ARG A 55 -14.39 -8.81 0.38
CA ARG A 55 -13.64 -8.52 1.61
C ARG A 55 -12.55 -7.48 1.37
N LEU A 56 -12.16 -7.25 0.12
CA LEU A 56 -11.21 -6.22 -0.29
C LEU A 56 -11.86 -5.28 -1.32
N PRO A 57 -12.48 -4.17 -0.91
CA PRO A 57 -13.10 -3.23 -1.85
C PRO A 57 -12.08 -2.35 -2.62
N SER A 58 -10.83 -2.25 -2.14
CA SER A 58 -9.76 -1.47 -2.77
C SER A 58 -8.45 -2.25 -2.87
N ALA A 59 -7.43 -1.89 -2.08
CA ALA A 59 -6.12 -2.56 -2.04
C ALA A 59 -5.62 -2.67 -0.59
N THR A 60 -4.70 -3.59 -0.35
CA THR A 60 -4.05 -3.82 0.96
C THR A 60 -2.71 -4.52 0.72
N THR A 61 -1.87 -4.61 1.74
CA THR A 61 -0.70 -5.50 1.70
C THR A 61 -0.50 -6.21 3.03
N ASP A 62 -0.09 -7.47 3.01
CA ASP A 62 0.33 -8.19 4.21
C ASP A 62 1.86 -8.14 4.43
N GLY A 63 2.58 -7.38 3.61
CA GLY A 63 4.04 -7.33 3.62
C GLY A 63 4.73 -8.41 2.78
N HIS A 64 4.01 -9.39 2.25
CA HIS A 64 4.51 -10.34 1.24
C HIS A 64 3.86 -10.12 -0.12
N SER A 65 2.57 -9.81 -0.10
CA SER A 65 1.74 -9.59 -1.27
C SER A 65 1.07 -8.22 -1.18
N LEU A 66 0.94 -7.57 -2.33
CA LEU A 66 0.07 -6.43 -2.55
C LEU A 66 -1.19 -6.94 -3.23
N PHE A 67 -2.27 -7.00 -2.48
CA PHE A 67 -3.57 -7.39 -2.99
C PHE A 67 -4.33 -6.16 -3.48
N PHE A 68 -4.97 -6.27 -4.64
CA PHE A 68 -5.86 -5.21 -5.13
C PHE A 68 -7.07 -5.80 -5.83
N ASN A 69 -8.24 -5.21 -5.59
CA ASN A 69 -9.45 -5.60 -6.27
C ASN A 69 -9.41 -5.13 -7.72
N ALA A 70 -9.50 -6.08 -8.65
CA ALA A 70 -9.39 -5.81 -10.07
C ALA A 70 -10.54 -4.90 -10.56
N SER A 71 -11.73 -5.02 -9.98
CA SER A 71 -12.88 -4.14 -10.31
C SER A 71 -12.64 -2.70 -9.85
N PHE A 72 -12.06 -2.51 -8.67
CA PHE A 72 -11.62 -1.19 -8.19
C PHE A 72 -10.51 -0.62 -9.09
N SER A 73 -9.55 -1.45 -9.48
CA SER A 73 -8.41 -1.05 -10.31
C SER A 73 -8.82 -0.48 -11.67
N VAL A 74 -9.97 -0.89 -12.23
CA VAL A 74 -10.52 -0.33 -13.49
C VAL A 74 -10.70 1.19 -13.40
N GLY A 75 -11.09 1.71 -12.23
CA GLY A 75 -11.29 3.14 -12.01
C GLY A 75 -10.00 3.94 -11.83
N LEU A 76 -8.85 3.28 -11.72
CA LEU A 76 -7.57 3.94 -11.43
C LEU A 76 -6.87 4.39 -12.71
N ASN A 77 -6.54 5.69 -12.75
CA ASN A 77 -5.55 6.18 -13.70
C ASN A 77 -4.13 5.75 -13.28
N ALA A 78 -3.17 5.88 -14.21
CA ALA A 78 -1.78 5.46 -13.97
C ALA A 78 -1.08 6.22 -12.82
N VAL A 79 -1.46 7.47 -12.56
CA VAL A 79 -0.92 8.26 -11.45
C VAL A 79 -1.35 7.65 -10.11
N THR A 80 -2.65 7.43 -9.95
CA THR A 80 -3.24 6.88 -8.72
C THR A 80 -2.76 5.46 -8.46
N ARG A 81 -2.65 4.63 -9.51
CA ARG A 81 -2.13 3.27 -9.40
C ARG A 81 -0.65 3.23 -8.99
N ARG A 82 0.19 4.11 -9.54
CA ARG A 82 1.60 4.24 -9.10
C ARG A 82 1.68 4.70 -7.65
N PHE A 83 0.93 5.74 -7.29
CA PHE A 83 0.85 6.23 -5.92
C PHE A 83 0.49 5.11 -4.95
N LEU A 84 -0.61 4.38 -5.20
CA LEU A 84 -1.12 3.34 -4.32
C LEU A 84 -0.12 2.19 -4.12
N GLN A 85 0.60 1.82 -5.18
CA GLN A 85 1.68 0.85 -5.08
C GLN A 85 2.81 1.33 -4.18
N ALA A 86 3.28 2.57 -4.38
CA ALA A 86 4.38 3.12 -3.60
C ALA A 86 3.97 3.28 -2.13
N HIS A 87 2.74 3.73 -1.91
CA HIS A 87 2.13 3.91 -0.61
C HIS A 87 2.13 2.60 0.21
N LEU A 88 1.63 1.51 -0.37
CA LEU A 88 1.59 0.21 0.29
C LEU A 88 3.00 -0.36 0.57
N VAL A 89 3.96 -0.17 -0.35
CA VAL A 89 5.37 -0.53 -0.10
C VAL A 89 5.92 0.23 1.12
N TRP A 90 5.63 1.52 1.24
CA TRP A 90 6.13 2.34 2.34
C TRP A 90 5.48 2.01 3.69
N HIS A 91 4.22 1.56 3.72
CA HIS A 91 3.65 1.00 4.94
C HIS A 91 4.41 -0.24 5.43
N CYS A 92 4.91 -1.09 4.53
CA CYS A 92 5.76 -2.21 4.90
C CYS A 92 7.09 -1.73 5.50
N VAL A 93 7.75 -0.76 4.85
CA VAL A 93 9.03 -0.20 5.30
C VAL A 93 8.90 0.49 6.67
N LEU A 94 7.81 1.22 6.91
CA LEU A 94 7.57 1.90 8.19
C LEU A 94 7.04 0.96 9.27
N GLY A 95 6.58 -0.23 8.90
CA GLY A 95 6.00 -1.20 9.83
C GLY A 95 4.56 -0.88 10.25
N ASP A 96 3.88 -0.03 9.48
CA ASP A 96 2.50 0.39 9.77
C ASP A 96 1.50 -0.74 9.59
N ILE A 97 1.85 -1.78 8.81
CA ILE A 97 1.01 -2.96 8.58
C ILE A 97 0.81 -3.82 9.85
N LEU A 98 1.60 -3.59 10.91
CA LEU A 98 1.45 -4.33 12.17
C LEU A 98 0.16 -3.94 12.90
N PRO A 99 -0.56 -4.91 13.48
CA PRO A 99 -1.66 -4.62 14.37
C PRO A 99 -1.22 -3.74 15.53
N ARG A 100 -1.90 -2.60 15.73
CA ARG A 100 -1.62 -1.68 16.82
C ARG A 100 -2.81 -1.50 17.74
N GLN A 101 -2.58 -1.54 19.04
CA GLN A 101 -3.60 -1.20 20.03
C GLN A 101 -3.63 0.32 20.23
N VAL A 102 -4.58 0.96 19.56
CA VAL A 102 -4.88 2.40 19.65
C VAL A 102 -6.37 2.59 19.92
N LYS A 103 -6.74 3.72 20.53
CA LYS A 103 -8.15 4.02 20.88
C LYS A 103 -9.04 4.21 19.65
N ASP A 104 -8.46 4.73 18.58
CA ASP A 104 -9.15 5.07 17.34
C ASP A 104 -8.29 4.57 16.17
N GLN A 105 -8.76 3.53 15.48
CA GLN A 105 -8.04 2.87 14.40
C GLN A 105 -8.07 3.69 13.11
N HIS A 106 -9.20 4.34 12.81
CA HIS A 106 -9.33 5.20 11.63
C HIS A 106 -8.35 6.37 11.70
N ARG A 107 -8.30 7.05 12.85
CA ARG A 107 -7.35 8.14 13.07
C ARG A 107 -5.89 7.68 12.97
N TRP A 108 -5.60 6.46 13.42
CA TRP A 108 -4.25 5.90 13.31
C TRP A 108 -3.88 5.63 11.86
N HIS A 109 -4.80 5.05 11.09
CA HIS A 109 -4.62 4.84 9.65
C HIS A 109 -4.34 6.16 8.92
N LEU A 110 -5.16 7.20 9.13
CA LEU A 110 -4.92 8.54 8.54
C LEU A 110 -3.53 9.11 8.89
N ALA A 111 -3.05 8.85 10.09
CA ALA A 111 -1.75 9.34 10.53
C ALA A 111 -0.58 8.59 9.85
N CYS A 112 -0.72 7.27 9.66
CA CYS A 112 0.22 6.47 8.87
C CYS A 112 0.21 6.91 7.40
N ASP A 113 -0.97 7.05 6.78
CA ASP A 113 -1.11 7.50 5.40
C ASP A 113 -0.44 8.85 5.20
N HIS A 114 -0.64 9.78 6.13
CA HIS A 114 -0.01 11.10 6.08
C HIS A 114 1.53 11.00 6.07
N GLU A 115 2.11 10.21 6.98
CA GLU A 115 3.56 10.04 7.06
C GLU A 115 4.12 9.42 5.78
N VAL A 116 3.48 8.36 5.27
CA VAL A 116 3.84 7.71 4.00
C VAL A 116 3.73 8.70 2.84
N ASN A 117 2.60 9.41 2.72
CA ASN A 117 2.35 10.34 1.62
C ASN A 117 3.35 11.51 1.63
N GLY A 118 3.78 11.97 2.81
CA GLY A 118 4.87 12.94 2.95
C GLY A 118 6.19 12.42 2.38
N LEU A 119 6.53 11.15 2.62
CA LEU A 119 7.72 10.52 2.01
C LEU A 119 7.58 10.37 0.49
N LEU A 120 6.38 10.01 0.00
CA LEU A 120 6.13 9.90 -1.44
C LEU A 120 6.32 11.22 -2.19
N VAL A 121 5.94 12.35 -1.57
CA VAL A 121 6.22 13.69 -2.11
C VAL A 121 7.74 13.90 -2.28
N HIS A 122 8.54 13.52 -1.27
CA HIS A 122 9.99 13.63 -1.36
C HIS A 122 10.60 12.71 -2.43
N LEU A 123 9.99 11.55 -2.68
CA LEU A 123 10.38 10.63 -3.75
C LEU A 123 9.97 11.11 -5.15
N GLY A 124 9.26 12.23 -5.29
CA GLY A 124 8.75 12.70 -6.57
C GLY A 124 7.57 11.88 -7.11
N ILE A 125 6.95 11.03 -6.27
CA ILE A 125 5.74 10.31 -6.63
C ILE A 125 4.55 11.29 -6.57
N SER A 126 3.81 11.40 -7.67
CA SER A 126 2.63 12.26 -7.73
C SER A 126 1.48 11.68 -6.90
N LEU A 127 0.89 12.50 -6.03
CA LEU A 127 -0.25 12.14 -5.20
C LEU A 127 -1.57 12.40 -5.95
N PRO A 128 -2.56 11.49 -5.87
CA PRO A 128 -3.92 11.78 -6.30
C PRO A 128 -4.58 12.82 -5.37
N TYR A 129 -5.62 13.51 -5.84
CA TYR A 129 -6.34 14.52 -5.06
C TYR A 129 -6.92 13.96 -3.74
N GLN A 130 -7.25 12.67 -3.74
CA GLN A 130 -7.83 11.96 -2.61
C GLN A 130 -6.78 11.50 -1.58
N ALA A 131 -5.49 11.71 -1.80
CA ALA A 131 -4.45 11.27 -0.88
C ALA A 131 -4.52 12.06 0.44
N VAL A 132 -4.53 11.34 1.56
CA VAL A 132 -4.50 11.92 2.91
C VAL A 132 -3.17 12.65 3.12
N LEU A 133 -3.19 13.98 3.15
CA LEU A 133 -2.00 14.79 3.39
C LEU A 133 -2.34 16.13 4.06
N PHE A 134 -2.11 16.21 5.37
CA PHE A 134 -2.25 17.44 6.15
C PHE A 134 -1.02 18.33 6.00
N PHE A 135 -1.04 19.33 5.12
CA PHE A 135 0.13 20.18 4.83
C PHE A 135 0.79 20.80 6.07
N SER A 136 0.01 21.16 7.10
CA SER A 136 0.53 21.70 8.37
C SER A 136 1.36 20.72 9.20
N GLN A 137 1.29 19.42 8.88
CA GLN A 137 1.97 18.34 9.61
C GLN A 137 3.05 17.66 8.76
N LEU A 138 3.43 18.21 7.60
CA LEU A 138 4.44 17.60 6.74
C LEU A 138 5.74 17.27 7.49
N GLY A 139 6.23 16.04 7.28
CA GLY A 139 7.44 15.53 7.92
C GLY A 139 7.25 15.06 9.36
N GLN A 140 6.05 15.19 9.95
CA GLN A 140 5.77 14.66 11.27
C GLN A 140 5.57 13.13 11.22
N PRO A 141 6.03 12.40 12.24
CA PRO A 141 5.79 10.96 12.32
C PRO A 141 4.33 10.65 12.64
N ALA A 142 3.84 9.47 12.25
CA ALA A 142 2.45 9.04 12.43
C ALA A 142 1.95 9.20 13.86
N LYS A 143 2.80 8.94 14.88
CA LYS A 143 2.40 9.17 16.28
C LYS A 143 2.06 10.64 16.57
N ALA A 144 2.88 11.59 16.09
CA ALA A 144 2.62 13.00 16.32
C ALA A 144 1.36 13.47 15.58
N VAL A 145 1.17 12.99 14.35
CA VAL A 145 -0.02 13.27 13.55
C VAL A 145 -1.27 12.67 14.20
N TYR A 146 -1.19 11.46 14.74
CA TYR A 146 -2.28 10.80 15.46
C TYR A 146 -2.76 11.60 16.66
N ASP A 147 -1.81 12.13 17.45
CA ASP A 147 -2.11 12.98 18.61
C ASP A 147 -2.70 14.33 18.16
N TRP A 148 -2.16 14.92 17.08
CA TRP A 148 -2.69 16.17 16.50
C TRP A 148 -4.12 16.02 15.97
N LEU A 149 -4.43 14.89 15.32
CA LEU A 149 -5.75 14.62 14.73
C LEU A 149 -6.88 14.56 15.77
N ILE A 150 -6.59 14.49 17.07
CA ILE A 150 -7.60 14.64 18.14
C ILE A 150 -8.31 15.99 18.04
N HIS A 151 -7.62 17.02 17.57
CA HIS A 151 -8.14 18.37 17.40
C HIS A 151 -8.59 18.67 15.97
N HIS A 152 -8.52 17.69 15.07
CA HIS A 152 -9.01 17.85 13.71
C HIS A 152 -10.54 17.93 13.73
N PRO A 153 -11.15 18.92 13.04
CA PRO A 153 -12.59 19.17 13.16
C PRO A 153 -13.46 18.04 12.59
N ALA A 154 -12.96 17.28 11.60
CA ALA A 154 -13.72 16.23 10.95
C ALA A 154 -12.86 15.08 10.36
N PRO A 155 -12.04 14.37 11.17
CA PRO A 155 -11.19 13.28 10.68
C PRO A 155 -11.98 12.13 10.03
N GLN A 156 -13.26 11.97 10.36
CA GLN A 156 -14.17 10.98 9.76
C GLN A 156 -14.51 11.26 8.28
N LEU A 157 -14.31 12.49 7.79
CA LEU A 157 -14.52 12.84 6.39
C LEU A 157 -13.33 12.44 5.51
N GLU A 158 -12.16 12.26 6.11
CA GLU A 158 -10.97 11.75 5.43
C GLU A 158 -11.12 10.25 5.19
N GLN A 159 -10.82 9.80 3.96
CA GLN A 159 -11.00 8.41 3.54
C GLN A 159 -9.68 7.88 2.96
N PRO A 160 -9.04 6.90 3.63
CA PRO A 160 -7.93 6.14 3.06
C PRO A 160 -8.31 5.50 1.72
N LEU A 161 -7.37 5.46 0.78
CA LEU A 161 -7.60 4.86 -0.54
C LEU A 161 -7.49 3.32 -0.49
N ASP A 162 -6.69 2.82 0.44
CA ASP A 162 -6.45 1.42 0.72
C ASP A 162 -7.15 0.97 2.01
N ARG A 163 -6.92 -0.30 2.37
CA ARG A 163 -7.40 -0.92 3.58
C ARG A 163 -6.23 -1.37 4.41
N HIS A 164 -6.29 -1.04 5.70
CA HIS A 164 -5.36 -1.58 6.65
C HIS A 164 -5.52 -3.11 6.75
N PRO A 165 -4.44 -3.90 6.85
CA PRO A 165 -4.51 -5.36 6.81
C PRO A 165 -5.36 -5.96 7.92
N THR A 166 -5.39 -5.32 9.09
CA THR A 166 -6.22 -5.78 10.22
C THR A 166 -7.72 -5.56 10.03
N ASP A 167 -8.13 -4.68 9.11
CA ASP A 167 -9.54 -4.43 8.82
C ASP A 167 -10.08 -5.40 7.76
N THR A 168 -9.23 -5.92 6.88
CA THR A 168 -9.62 -6.98 5.93
C THR A 168 -9.90 -8.31 6.65
N ALA A 169 -9.14 -8.62 7.71
CA ALA A 169 -9.36 -9.81 8.54
C ALA A 169 -10.75 -9.84 9.22
N LYS A 170 -11.33 -8.67 9.55
CA LYS A 170 -12.66 -8.58 10.20
C LYS A 170 -13.81 -8.84 9.24
N LEU A 171 -13.63 -8.56 7.94
CA LEU A 171 -14.64 -8.74 6.89
C LEU A 171 -14.88 -10.21 6.52
N ILE A 172 -14.02 -11.13 6.98
CA ILE A 172 -14.12 -12.59 6.78
C ILE A 172 -15.34 -13.19 7.50
N SER A 173 -16.00 -12.45 8.40
CA SER A 173 -17.12 -12.95 9.22
C SER A 173 -18.51 -12.90 8.55
N GLY A 174 -18.64 -12.39 7.31
CA GLY A 174 -19.91 -12.32 6.58
C GLY A 174 -20.18 -13.54 5.69
N LEU A 175 -21.34 -14.18 5.87
CA LEU A 175 -21.77 -15.40 5.16
C LEU A 175 -22.03 -15.23 3.64
N ASP A 176 -22.00 -14.00 3.10
CA ASP A 176 -22.35 -13.68 1.70
C ASP A 176 -21.19 -13.08 0.88
N ALA A 177 -19.94 -13.16 1.35
CA ALA A 177 -18.81 -12.64 0.61
C ALA A 177 -18.51 -13.52 -0.63
N ASN A 178 -18.34 -12.88 -1.80
CA ASN A 178 -17.67 -13.53 -2.92
C ASN A 178 -16.20 -13.72 -2.53
N HIS A 179 -15.77 -14.97 -2.41
CA HIS A 179 -14.43 -15.35 -1.97
C HIS A 179 -13.57 -15.65 -3.21
N ASP A 180 -12.52 -14.86 -3.41
CA ASP A 180 -11.48 -15.18 -4.38
C ASP A 180 -10.41 -16.02 -3.67
N ASP A 181 -10.15 -17.24 -4.15
CA ASP A 181 -9.16 -18.15 -3.57
C ASP A 181 -7.74 -17.56 -3.54
N ALA A 182 -7.46 -16.55 -4.39
CA ALA A 182 -6.18 -15.84 -4.36
C ALA A 182 -6.07 -14.83 -3.20
N PHE A 183 -7.18 -14.45 -2.55
CA PHE A 183 -7.18 -13.49 -1.45
C PHE A 183 -7.04 -14.20 -0.10
N VAL A 184 -5.79 -14.50 0.27
CA VAL A 184 -5.42 -15.15 1.54
C VAL A 184 -4.35 -14.31 2.25
N PRO A 185 -4.72 -13.14 2.81
CA PRO A 185 -3.76 -12.29 3.49
C PRO A 185 -3.24 -12.93 4.78
N VAL A 186 -1.94 -12.81 5.02
CA VAL A 186 -1.29 -13.27 6.25
C VAL A 186 -1.22 -12.13 7.27
N THR A 187 -1.29 -12.43 8.56
CA THR A 187 -1.05 -11.39 9.58
C THR A 187 0.45 -11.13 9.68
N PRO A 188 0.92 -9.89 9.43
CA PRO A 188 2.35 -9.57 9.52
C PRO A 188 2.84 -9.65 10.97
N ASP A 189 4.09 -10.09 11.13
CA ASP A 189 4.77 -10.14 12.42
C ASP A 189 5.97 -9.17 12.47
N LYS A 190 6.57 -9.05 13.66
CA LYS A 190 7.71 -8.15 13.86
C LYS A 190 8.94 -8.56 13.04
N ALA A 191 9.15 -9.85 12.79
CA ALA A 191 10.29 -10.33 12.03
C ALA A 191 10.20 -9.87 10.57
N LEU A 192 9.00 -9.91 9.98
CA LEU A 192 8.72 -9.37 8.66
C LEU A 192 9.03 -7.86 8.59
N ILE A 193 8.65 -7.08 9.60
CA ILE A 193 8.96 -5.64 9.62
C ILE A 193 10.45 -5.38 9.73
N HIS A 194 11.16 -6.11 10.58
CA HIS A 194 12.61 -6.00 10.68
C HIS A 194 13.28 -6.36 9.35
N HIS A 195 12.76 -7.37 8.64
CA HIS A 195 13.22 -7.71 7.30
C HIS A 195 13.04 -6.55 6.32
N TRP A 196 11.84 -5.95 6.26
CA TRP A 196 11.58 -4.78 5.41
C TRP A 196 12.50 -3.59 5.71
N GLN A 197 12.70 -3.27 6.99
CA GLN A 197 13.56 -2.17 7.41
C GLN A 197 15.02 -2.44 7.08
N ALA A 198 15.51 -3.66 7.31
CA ALA A 198 16.87 -4.07 6.95
C ALA A 198 17.08 -4.06 5.43
N HIS A 199 16.11 -4.57 4.66
CA HIS A 199 16.17 -4.60 3.20
C HIS A 199 16.17 -3.18 2.61
N ALA A 200 15.28 -2.30 3.07
CA ALA A 200 15.23 -0.91 2.63
C ALA A 200 16.53 -0.17 2.95
N SER A 201 17.09 -0.41 4.13
CA SER A 201 18.37 0.17 4.55
C SER A 201 19.55 -0.34 3.72
N PHE A 202 19.55 -1.64 3.39
CA PHE A 202 20.53 -2.23 2.48
C PHE A 202 20.47 -1.56 1.10
N LEU A 203 19.29 -1.50 0.48
CA LEU A 203 19.11 -0.84 -0.82
C LEU A 203 19.50 0.64 -0.78
N ALA A 204 19.16 1.36 0.30
CA ALA A 204 19.49 2.77 0.44
C ALA A 204 21.01 3.04 0.36
N ARG A 205 21.86 2.08 0.75
CA ARG A 205 23.32 2.23 0.63
C ARG A 205 23.77 2.29 -0.82
N ASP A 206 23.16 1.49 -1.70
CA ASP A 206 23.49 1.43 -3.13
C ASP A 206 23.02 2.68 -3.88
N TYR A 207 21.96 3.32 -3.40
CA TYR A 207 21.39 4.53 -4.01
C TYR A 207 21.84 5.84 -3.36
N ARG A 208 22.66 5.79 -2.30
CA ARG A 208 23.08 7.00 -1.57
C ARG A 208 23.85 7.96 -2.48
N GLY A 209 23.44 9.23 -2.44
CA GLY A 209 24.01 10.29 -3.28
C GLY A 209 23.50 10.31 -4.72
N THR A 210 22.60 9.39 -5.10
CA THR A 210 21.93 9.41 -6.40
C THR A 210 20.61 10.20 -6.32
N PRO A 211 20.09 10.71 -7.46
CA PRO A 211 18.76 11.34 -7.49
C PRO A 211 17.62 10.40 -7.07
N SER A 212 17.82 9.09 -7.16
CA SER A 212 16.83 8.06 -6.81
C SER A 212 16.62 7.92 -5.30
N LEU A 213 17.54 8.43 -4.47
CA LEU A 213 17.40 8.47 -3.01
C LEU A 213 17.54 9.91 -2.50
N PRO A 214 16.44 10.68 -2.49
CA PRO A 214 16.42 12.04 -1.98
C PRO A 214 16.88 12.12 -0.51
N ALA A 215 17.52 13.22 -0.12
CA ALA A 215 18.13 13.37 1.21
C ALA A 215 17.15 13.16 2.38
N ALA A 216 15.88 13.55 2.22
CA ALA A 216 14.84 13.31 3.21
C ALA A 216 14.57 11.80 3.42
N ILE A 217 14.62 11.03 2.34
CA ILE A 217 14.46 9.57 2.36
C ILE A 217 15.67 8.90 2.97
N ASP A 218 16.89 9.29 2.59
CA ASP A 218 18.13 8.76 3.20
C ASP A 218 18.18 9.02 4.72
N THR A 219 17.75 10.22 5.14
CA THR A 219 17.63 10.58 6.56
C THR A 219 16.62 9.69 7.28
N LYS A 220 15.48 9.39 6.64
CA LYS A 220 14.47 8.48 7.17
C LYS A 220 15.04 7.06 7.32
N MET A 221 15.76 6.56 6.31
CA MET A 221 16.41 5.24 6.35
C MET A 221 17.44 5.15 7.48
N CYS A 222 18.32 6.13 7.63
CA CYS A 222 19.28 6.19 8.73
C CYS A 222 18.60 6.23 10.12
N THR A 223 17.38 6.76 10.20
CA THR A 223 16.61 6.79 11.45
C THR A 223 16.00 5.42 11.77
N LEU A 224 15.58 4.67 10.75
CA LEU A 224 15.10 3.29 10.91
C LEU A 224 16.24 2.36 11.33
N GLU A 225 17.42 2.44 10.70
CA GLU A 225 18.59 1.63 11.06
C GLU A 225 18.99 1.76 12.53
N ARG A 226 18.89 2.98 13.09
CA ARG A 226 19.25 3.25 14.50
C ARG A 226 18.23 2.76 15.53
N ARG A 227 17.06 2.30 15.09
CA ARG A 227 15.97 1.80 15.94
C ARG A 227 15.86 0.27 15.95
N CYS A 228 16.54 -0.41 15.03
CA CYS A 228 16.69 -1.87 14.97
C CYS A 228 17.84 -2.33 15.86
#